data_AF-A0A835IBE3-F1
#
_entry.id   AF-A0A835IBE3-F1
#
_cell.length_a   1.000
_cell.length_b   1.000
_cell.length_c   1.000
_cell.angle_alpha   90.00
_cell.angle_beta   90.00
_cell.angle_gamma   90.00
#
_symmetry.space_group_name_H-M   'P 1'
#
loop_
_entity.id
_entity.type
_entity.pdbx_description
1 polymer ?
#
loop_
_entity_poly.entity_id
_entity_poly.type
_entity_poly.pdbx_seq_one_letter_code
_entity_poly.pdbx_strand_id
1 'polypeptide(L)'
;MGEEHKTSIGSSVIPIVNKLQDIFAPFGDLSKIKLPQVAVIGSQSSGKSSVLEALVGRDFLPRGSDICTRRPLILQLENRSLKNGDSDSDSTSSEWGEFLHLSKKRFYDFSAIRREIQAETDREAGSNKGVSDKPIRLKISSPHVLNITLVDLPGITKVPVGDQPRDIEAKIRGMIMSYIMHETSIILAVTPANTDLATSDALEMAKIADPDGSRTIGVITKLDIMDRGTNACNFLLGKVVPLHLGYIGVVNRSQADINQNRSIAQAFASEENFFRNHPVALTIDMVYHGLSDRCGTSQLAKKLNLILEQHIRTVLPGLKTELNSQMTAVQKDLRIYGEDAESNAGKGVVLLDILKKFCEAFSSLVDGKSHEMSTTELIGGARIHYVFQSTFVQSLEEVNPCDGLSDEDIRTAIQNAKGPRTALFVPEVPFEGLVRKQIARLLDPSLQCLRFIHAELIKDLVVDKSGYPFVQISRACETIEMQRFPVLKRRLDEVLAKYLRDSVKPAERMIRNFIEIEMDYINTSHPNFIGGSKALEVAIQQLRSSKVSHMDEANDYRNFEKILNITMLTQISGLRPRSSSDKPASAGNTCYLLSLQLFFLLLEL
;
A
#
# COMPACT_ATOMS: atom_id res chain seq x y z
N MET A 1 48.35 -32.44 26.01
CA MET A 1 47.41 -33.31 25.27
C MET A 1 46.01 -32.78 25.54
N GLY A 2 45.58 -31.80 24.74
CA GLY A 2 44.25 -31.19 24.86
C GLY A 2 43.42 -31.64 23.66
N GLU A 3 42.25 -32.21 23.93
CA GLU A 3 41.29 -32.66 22.93
C GLU A 3 40.87 -31.49 22.03
N GLU A 4 41.21 -31.57 20.75
CA GLU A 4 40.59 -30.74 19.72
C GLU A 4 39.09 -31.04 19.66
N HIS A 5 38.28 -30.11 20.16
CA HIS A 5 36.86 -30.03 19.86
C HIS A 5 36.67 -30.01 18.34
N LYS A 6 36.29 -31.15 17.75
CA LYS A 6 35.68 -31.23 16.42
C LYS A 6 34.35 -30.49 16.46
N THR A 7 34.41 -29.18 16.26
CA THR A 7 33.24 -28.34 16.00
C THR A 7 32.64 -28.81 14.68
N SER A 8 31.45 -29.40 14.76
CA SER A 8 30.65 -29.83 13.61
C SER A 8 30.39 -28.63 12.69
N ILE A 9 31.00 -28.69 11.50
CA ILE A 9 30.81 -27.80 10.36
C ILE A 9 29.31 -27.88 9.95
N GLY A 10 28.51 -26.85 10.26
CA GLY A 10 27.09 -26.76 9.88
C GLY A 10 26.06 -26.50 11.00
N SER A 11 26.47 -26.40 12.27
CA SER A 11 25.54 -26.57 13.40
C SER A 11 24.56 -25.41 13.71
N SER A 12 24.76 -24.17 13.26
CA SER A 12 23.97 -23.04 13.80
C SER A 12 22.76 -22.61 12.95
N VAL A 13 22.88 -22.54 11.62
CA VAL A 13 21.86 -21.88 10.78
C VAL A 13 20.80 -22.80 10.19
N ILE A 14 21.14 -24.07 9.90
CA ILE A 14 20.19 -24.98 9.26
C ILE A 14 19.01 -25.35 10.18
N PRO A 15 19.19 -25.59 11.50
CA PRO A 15 18.06 -25.81 12.40
C PRO A 15 17.08 -24.64 12.46
N ILE A 16 17.56 -23.40 12.22
CA ILE A 16 16.70 -22.21 12.17
C ILE A 16 15.79 -22.28 10.95
N VAL A 17 16.34 -22.63 9.77
CA VAL A 17 15.55 -22.80 8.54
C VAL A 17 14.53 -23.91 8.71
N ASN A 18 14.90 -25.02 9.34
CA ASN A 18 13.98 -26.12 9.64
C ASN A 18 12.81 -25.66 10.53
N LYS A 19 13.09 -24.90 11.60
CA LYS A 19 12.04 -24.32 12.44
C LYS A 19 11.13 -23.35 11.67
N LEU A 20 11.70 -22.53 10.79
CA LEU A 20 10.90 -21.64 9.94
C LEU A 20 10.00 -22.46 9.01
N GLN A 21 10.50 -23.53 8.39
CA GLN A 21 9.69 -24.43 7.55
C GLN A 21 8.55 -25.06 8.35
N ASP A 22 8.81 -25.50 9.58
CA ASP A 22 7.80 -26.08 10.48
C ASP A 22 6.72 -25.05 10.84
N ILE A 23 7.12 -23.79 11.10
CA ILE A 23 6.19 -22.69 11.38
C ILE A 23 5.35 -22.37 10.15
N PHE A 24 5.93 -22.31 8.96
CA PHE A 24 5.20 -22.00 7.72
C PHE A 24 4.40 -23.19 7.16
N ALA A 25 4.65 -24.42 7.64
CA ALA A 25 4.00 -25.61 7.12
C ALA A 25 2.47 -25.63 7.21
N PRO A 26 1.86 -25.22 8.34
CA PRO A 26 0.40 -25.16 8.47
C PRO A 26 -0.22 -24.05 7.62
N PHE A 27 0.53 -22.97 7.33
CA PHE A 27 0.03 -21.83 6.57
C PHE A 27 0.03 -22.07 5.06
N GLY A 28 0.66 -23.15 4.57
CA GLY A 28 0.64 -23.54 3.16
C GLY A 28 1.14 -22.42 2.24
N ASP A 29 0.41 -22.16 1.16
CA ASP A 29 0.70 -21.12 0.16
C ASP A 29 0.41 -19.68 0.65
N LEU A 30 -0.16 -19.51 1.85
CA LEU A 30 -0.48 -18.17 2.39
C LEU A 30 0.78 -17.40 2.80
N SER A 31 1.83 -18.12 3.23
CA SER A 31 3.13 -17.51 3.43
C SER A 31 3.85 -17.41 2.10
N LYS A 32 3.82 -16.24 1.45
CA LYS A 32 4.65 -15.89 0.27
C LYS A 32 6.17 -15.94 0.54
N ILE A 33 6.56 -16.47 1.70
CA ILE A 33 7.90 -16.44 2.26
C ILE A 33 8.64 -17.65 1.74
N LYS A 34 9.67 -17.38 0.93
CA LYS A 34 10.46 -18.41 0.26
C LYS A 34 11.67 -18.74 1.12
N LEU A 35 11.73 -19.99 1.58
CA LEU A 35 12.84 -20.46 2.40
C LEU A 35 13.93 -21.10 1.54
N PRO A 36 15.20 -21.10 2.01
CA PRO A 36 16.26 -21.85 1.36
C PRO A 36 15.95 -23.34 1.34
N GLN A 37 16.09 -23.96 0.16
CA GLN A 37 15.83 -25.39 -0.05
C GLN A 37 16.70 -25.90 -1.19
N VAL A 38 16.86 -27.22 -1.29
CA VAL A 38 17.57 -27.88 -2.40
C VAL A 38 16.56 -28.63 -3.26
N ALA A 39 16.33 -28.17 -4.49
CA ALA A 39 15.43 -28.80 -5.43
C ALA A 39 16.19 -29.79 -6.32
N VAL A 40 15.77 -31.05 -6.31
CA VAL A 40 16.39 -32.13 -7.11
C VAL A 40 15.64 -32.27 -8.43
N ILE A 41 16.34 -32.07 -9.54
CA ILE A 41 15.78 -32.13 -10.88
C ILE A 41 16.54 -33.13 -11.75
N GLY A 42 15.86 -33.72 -12.73
CA GLY A 42 16.46 -34.72 -13.62
C GLY A 42 15.42 -35.50 -14.42
N SER A 43 15.81 -36.02 -15.59
CA SER A 43 14.96 -36.88 -16.41
C SER A 43 14.50 -38.13 -15.65
N GLN A 44 13.40 -38.76 -16.11
CA GLN A 44 12.99 -40.04 -15.55
C GLN A 44 14.17 -41.04 -15.58
N SER A 45 14.33 -41.81 -14.51
CA SER A 45 15.41 -42.80 -14.38
C SER A 45 16.84 -42.25 -14.37
N SER A 46 17.04 -40.93 -14.18
CA SER A 46 18.37 -40.33 -13.98
C SER A 46 19.04 -40.70 -12.65
N GLY A 47 18.30 -41.36 -11.73
CA GLY A 47 18.82 -41.78 -10.42
C GLY A 47 18.58 -40.79 -9.29
N LYS A 48 17.69 -39.80 -9.44
CA LYS A 48 17.29 -38.83 -8.38
C LYS A 48 16.96 -39.51 -7.05
N SER A 49 16.00 -40.44 -7.06
CA SER A 49 15.57 -41.15 -5.86
C SER A 49 16.71 -41.96 -5.24
N SER A 50 17.59 -42.54 -6.06
CA SER A 50 18.78 -43.26 -5.59
C SER A 50 19.79 -42.33 -4.91
N VAL A 51 20.00 -41.12 -5.45
CA VAL A 51 20.85 -40.09 -4.82
C VAL A 51 20.27 -39.64 -3.48
N LEU A 52 18.96 -39.42 -3.40
CA LEU A 52 18.27 -39.04 -2.17
C LEU A 52 18.34 -40.15 -1.11
N GLU A 53 18.07 -41.40 -1.48
CA GLU A 53 18.20 -42.56 -0.58
C GLU A 53 19.65 -42.78 -0.14
N ALA A 54 20.63 -42.50 -1.00
CA ALA A 54 22.04 -42.53 -0.64
C ALA A 54 22.38 -41.40 0.35
N LEU A 55 21.86 -40.17 0.18
CA LEU A 55 22.06 -39.09 1.15
C LEU A 55 21.42 -39.38 2.52
N VAL A 56 20.30 -40.10 2.54
CA VAL A 56 19.60 -40.49 3.79
C VAL A 56 20.19 -41.75 4.43
N GLY A 57 20.76 -42.66 3.63
CA GLY A 57 21.26 -43.94 4.11
C GLY A 57 20.18 -45.03 4.28
N ARG A 58 18.93 -44.77 3.88
CA ARG A 58 17.79 -45.70 3.99
C ARG A 58 16.96 -45.78 2.70
N ASP A 59 16.27 -46.90 2.54
CA ASP A 59 15.36 -47.19 1.43
C ASP A 59 13.93 -46.79 1.80
N PHE A 60 13.44 -45.67 1.26
CA PHE A 60 12.12 -45.12 1.65
C PHE A 60 11.35 -44.50 0.48
N LEU A 61 11.99 -44.25 -0.66
CA LEU A 61 11.30 -43.73 -1.83
C LEU A 61 10.69 -44.89 -2.63
N PRO A 62 9.52 -44.70 -3.25
CA PRO A 62 8.95 -45.71 -4.15
C PRO A 62 9.88 -45.93 -5.35
N ARG A 63 9.97 -47.18 -5.81
CA ARG A 63 10.79 -47.58 -6.96
C ARG A 63 9.96 -48.40 -7.93
N GLY A 64 10.18 -48.19 -9.23
CA GLY A 64 9.47 -48.86 -10.31
C GLY A 64 9.96 -48.39 -11.69
N SER A 65 9.54 -49.09 -12.74
CA SER A 65 9.81 -48.72 -14.13
C SER A 65 8.99 -47.51 -14.60
N ASP A 66 7.83 -47.29 -13.97
CA ASP A 66 6.96 -46.13 -14.20
C ASP A 66 7.42 -44.88 -13.43
N ILE A 67 6.74 -43.74 -13.64
CA ILE A 67 7.02 -42.49 -12.90
C ILE A 67 6.84 -42.74 -11.40
N CYS A 68 7.96 -42.84 -10.67
CA CYS A 68 7.97 -43.13 -9.24
C CYS A 68 7.48 -41.92 -8.42
N THR A 69 8.09 -40.76 -8.66
CA THR A 69 7.73 -39.49 -7.99
C THR A 69 6.70 -38.76 -8.85
N ARG A 70 5.42 -38.76 -8.42
CA ARG A 70 4.30 -38.10 -9.12
C ARG A 70 3.79 -36.83 -8.42
N ARG A 71 4.31 -36.55 -7.23
CA ARG A 71 4.06 -35.35 -6.43
C ARG A 71 5.41 -34.85 -5.89
N PRO A 72 5.61 -33.53 -5.74
CA PRO A 72 6.78 -33.02 -5.05
C PRO A 72 6.87 -33.62 -3.63
N LEU A 73 8.04 -34.12 -3.23
CA LEU A 73 8.28 -34.60 -1.87
C LEU A 73 9.27 -33.64 -1.19
N ILE A 74 8.76 -32.88 -0.22
CA ILE A 74 9.59 -32.03 0.64
C ILE A 74 10.07 -32.90 1.80
N LEU A 75 11.34 -33.26 1.75
CA LEU A 75 12.03 -34.10 2.70
C LEU A 75 12.89 -33.25 3.63
N GLN A 76 12.52 -33.22 4.91
CA GLN A 76 13.26 -32.52 5.96
C GLN A 76 14.05 -33.54 6.77
N LEU A 77 15.38 -33.49 6.65
CA LEU A 77 16.29 -34.33 7.41
C LEU A 77 16.72 -33.59 8.68
N GLU A 78 16.59 -34.25 9.83
CA GLU A 78 17.02 -33.74 11.12
C GLU A 78 18.06 -34.69 11.74
N ASN A 79 19.30 -34.21 11.85
CA ASN A 79 20.35 -34.86 12.61
C ASN A 79 20.08 -34.69 14.11
N ARG A 80 19.64 -35.76 14.75
CA ARG A 80 19.52 -35.83 16.20
C ARG A 80 20.64 -36.71 16.73
N SER A 81 21.77 -36.10 17.09
CA SER A 81 22.80 -36.79 17.86
C SER A 81 22.18 -37.26 19.18
N LEU A 82 22.36 -38.54 19.49
CA LEU A 82 22.06 -39.09 20.81
C LEU A 82 22.80 -38.22 21.83
N LYS A 83 22.08 -37.57 22.74
CA LYS A 83 22.71 -36.90 23.87
C LYS A 83 23.35 -38.00 24.72
N ASN A 84 24.62 -37.82 25.08
CA ASN A 84 25.35 -38.71 26.00
C ASN A 84 24.49 -38.95 27.25
N GLY A 85 23.91 -40.15 27.39
CA GLY A 85 23.02 -40.49 28.51
C GLY A 85 22.24 -41.80 28.35
N ASP A 86 21.75 -42.14 27.16
CA ASP A 86 20.97 -43.37 26.97
C ASP A 86 21.85 -44.50 26.40
N SER A 87 22.65 -45.09 27.28
CA SER A 87 23.21 -46.41 27.08
C SER A 87 22.12 -47.45 27.37
N ASP A 88 21.31 -47.81 26.37
CA ASP A 88 20.72 -49.15 26.30
C ASP A 88 19.99 -49.42 24.96
N SER A 89 20.49 -50.45 24.26
CA SER A 89 19.77 -51.41 23.40
C SER A 89 18.62 -50.94 22.48
N ASP A 90 18.92 -50.24 21.38
CA ASP A 90 18.57 -50.66 20.00
C ASP A 90 18.95 -49.56 19.00
N SER A 91 19.85 -49.87 18.06
CA SER A 91 20.31 -48.90 17.05
C SER A 91 19.23 -48.50 16.01
N THR A 92 18.07 -49.16 16.02
CA THR A 92 16.97 -48.96 15.06
C THR A 92 15.77 -48.19 15.62
N SER A 93 15.62 -48.06 16.94
CA SER A 93 14.51 -47.34 17.58
C SER A 93 14.74 -45.82 17.70
N SER A 94 15.92 -45.34 17.31
CA SER A 94 16.28 -43.92 17.29
C SER A 94 15.86 -43.19 16.00
N GLU A 95 15.72 -43.91 14.90
CA GLU A 95 15.34 -43.33 13.60
C GLU A 95 13.82 -43.38 13.40
N TRP A 96 13.23 -42.26 12.97
CA TRP A 96 11.80 -42.20 12.69
C TRP A 96 11.49 -41.18 11.59
N GLY A 97 10.38 -41.43 10.90
CA GLY A 97 9.76 -40.48 9.98
C GLY A 97 8.39 -40.01 10.47
N GLU A 98 8.00 -38.80 10.12
CA GLU A 98 6.70 -38.22 10.42
C GLU A 98 6.20 -37.42 9.20
N PHE A 99 4.95 -37.65 8.82
CA PHE A 99 4.31 -36.91 7.75
C PHE A 99 3.49 -35.75 8.30
N LEU A 100 3.45 -34.63 7.59
CA LEU A 100 2.62 -33.49 8.01
C LEU A 100 1.13 -33.87 8.09
N HIS A 101 0.64 -34.67 7.14
CA HIS A 101 -0.76 -35.13 7.14
C HIS A 101 -1.07 -36.18 8.22
N LEU A 102 -0.04 -36.71 8.89
CA LEU A 102 -0.13 -37.65 10.01
C LEU A 102 0.75 -37.18 11.19
N SER A 103 0.63 -35.91 11.57
CA SER A 103 1.45 -35.19 12.58
C SER A 103 1.41 -35.72 14.03
N LYS A 104 0.82 -36.90 14.25
CA LYS A 104 0.79 -37.60 15.55
C LYS A 104 1.29 -39.05 15.47
N LYS A 105 1.71 -39.51 14.28
CA LYS A 105 2.13 -40.89 14.03
C LYS A 105 3.57 -40.90 13.55
N ARG A 106 4.45 -41.48 14.37
CA ARG A 106 5.83 -41.75 14.01
C ARG A 106 5.96 -43.11 13.33
N PHE A 107 6.70 -43.14 12.25
CA PHE A 107 7.02 -44.34 11.47
C PHE A 107 8.46 -44.73 11.75
N TYR A 108 8.66 -45.91 12.33
CA TYR A 108 9.99 -46.47 12.60
C TYR A 108 10.47 -47.41 11.48
N ASP A 109 9.52 -47.94 10.70
CA ASP A 109 9.80 -48.76 9.51
C ASP A 109 9.79 -47.88 8.25
N PHE A 110 10.95 -47.75 7.59
CA PHE A 110 11.08 -47.02 6.32
C PHE A 110 10.31 -47.67 5.17
N SER A 111 10.00 -48.97 5.25
CA SER A 111 9.12 -49.64 4.29
C SER A 111 7.66 -49.18 4.46
N ALA A 112 7.25 -48.84 5.68
CA ALA A 112 5.96 -48.23 5.95
C ALA A 112 5.91 -46.77 5.45
N ILE A 113 7.01 -46.01 5.60
CA ILE A 113 7.14 -44.67 5.01
C ILE A 113 6.99 -44.73 3.49
N ARG A 114 7.67 -45.68 2.83
CA ARG A 114 7.54 -45.91 1.38
C ARG A 114 6.09 -46.18 0.96
N ARG A 115 5.41 -47.09 1.67
CA ARG A 115 4.00 -47.43 1.40
C ARG A 115 3.08 -46.23 1.62
N GLU A 116 3.34 -45.43 2.64
CA GLU A 116 2.58 -44.21 2.93
C GLU A 116 2.76 -43.15 1.83
N ILE A 117 3.99 -42.92 1.35
CA ILE A 117 4.24 -42.02 0.21
C ILE A 117 3.43 -42.47 -1.01
N GLN A 118 3.44 -43.77 -1.31
CA GLN A 118 2.70 -44.32 -2.44
C GLN A 118 1.18 -44.15 -2.24
N ALA A 119 0.64 -44.50 -1.08
CA ALA A 119 -0.78 -44.38 -0.76
C ALA A 119 -1.26 -42.93 -0.82
N GLU A 120 -0.50 -41.99 -0.26
CA GLU A 120 -0.82 -40.56 -0.27
C GLU A 120 -0.70 -39.97 -1.69
N THR A 121 0.23 -40.49 -2.50
CA THR A 121 0.33 -40.14 -3.91
C THR A 121 -0.88 -40.63 -4.69
N ASP A 122 -1.29 -41.89 -4.50
CA ASP A 122 -2.46 -42.49 -5.17
C ASP A 122 -3.77 -41.81 -4.75
N ARG A 123 -3.88 -41.35 -3.49
CA ARG A 123 -5.05 -40.64 -2.98
C ARG A 123 -5.32 -39.32 -3.73
N GLU A 124 -4.26 -38.57 -4.02
CA GLU A 124 -4.38 -37.23 -4.63
C GLU A 124 -4.24 -37.25 -6.17
N ALA A 125 -3.28 -38.02 -6.69
CA ALA A 125 -2.99 -38.06 -8.12
C ALA A 125 -3.72 -39.19 -8.87
N GLY A 126 -4.45 -40.04 -8.15
CA GLY A 126 -5.10 -41.25 -8.66
C GLY A 126 -4.11 -42.39 -8.95
N SER A 127 -4.66 -43.58 -9.22
CA SER A 127 -3.87 -44.77 -9.60
C SER A 127 -3.33 -44.72 -11.03
N ASN A 128 -3.88 -43.86 -11.89
CA ASN A 128 -3.66 -43.88 -13.34
C ASN A 128 -2.53 -42.96 -13.81
N LYS A 129 -1.39 -42.95 -13.10
CA LYS A 129 -0.15 -42.25 -13.50
C LYS A 129 -0.26 -40.72 -13.65
N GLY A 130 -1.26 -40.07 -13.07
CA GLY A 130 -1.37 -38.61 -13.01
C GLY A 130 -0.29 -37.96 -12.12
N VAL A 131 -0.06 -36.66 -12.29
CA VAL A 131 0.82 -35.84 -11.44
C VAL A 131 0.06 -34.68 -10.78
N SER A 132 0.42 -34.37 -9.54
CA SER A 132 -0.16 -33.28 -8.75
C SER A 132 0.96 -32.38 -8.20
N ASP A 133 0.69 -31.08 -8.16
CA ASP A 133 1.58 -30.03 -7.66
C ASP A 133 1.56 -29.91 -6.13
N LYS A 134 0.57 -30.51 -5.46
CA LYS A 134 0.48 -30.49 -3.99
C LYS A 134 1.59 -31.35 -3.37
N PRO A 135 2.52 -30.75 -2.60
CA PRO A 135 3.66 -31.49 -2.06
C PRO A 135 3.25 -32.45 -0.93
N ILE A 136 3.99 -33.54 -0.79
CA ILE A 136 4.01 -34.37 0.41
C ILE A 136 5.16 -33.88 1.30
N ARG A 137 4.91 -33.64 2.58
CA ARG A 137 5.93 -33.21 3.55
C ARG A 137 6.28 -34.35 4.48
N LEU A 138 7.53 -34.77 4.46
CA LEU A 138 8.07 -35.87 5.26
C LEU A 138 9.28 -35.38 6.05
N LYS A 139 9.22 -35.52 7.36
CA LYS A 139 10.34 -35.28 8.27
C LYS A 139 10.99 -36.61 8.61
N ILE A 140 12.31 -36.74 8.47
CA ILE A 140 13.08 -37.91 8.88
C ILE A 140 14.12 -37.47 9.91
N SER A 141 14.08 -38.06 11.09
CA SER A 141 15.10 -37.89 12.12
C SER A 141 16.02 -39.09 12.14
N SER A 142 17.33 -38.86 11.98
CA SER A 142 18.36 -39.89 12.04
C SER A 142 19.68 -39.29 12.53
N PRO A 143 20.51 -40.01 13.30
CA PRO A 143 21.84 -39.54 13.67
C PRO A 143 22.84 -39.54 12.50
N HIS A 144 22.52 -40.23 11.40
CA HIS A 144 23.41 -40.45 10.26
C HIS A 144 23.19 -39.48 9.10
N VAL A 145 22.13 -38.65 9.17
CA VAL A 145 21.80 -37.67 8.12
C VAL A 145 22.32 -36.29 8.47
N LEU A 146 22.43 -35.41 7.48
CA LEU A 146 22.70 -33.98 7.73
C LEU A 146 21.38 -33.24 7.96
N ASN A 147 21.42 -32.12 8.67
CA ASN A 147 20.27 -31.22 8.73
C ASN A 147 20.11 -30.59 7.36
N ILE A 148 19.10 -30.97 6.58
CA ILE A 148 18.88 -30.41 5.23
C ILE A 148 17.43 -30.60 4.79
N THR A 149 16.92 -29.66 4.02
CA THR A 149 15.62 -29.80 3.33
C THR A 149 15.85 -30.00 1.84
N LEU A 150 15.43 -31.16 1.37
CA LEU A 150 15.51 -31.61 -0.01
C LEU A 150 14.10 -31.63 -0.59
N VAL A 151 13.93 -31.20 -1.84
CA VAL A 151 12.67 -31.31 -2.58
C VAL A 151 12.90 -32.25 -3.75
N ASP A 152 12.32 -33.46 -3.67
CA ASP A 152 12.28 -34.37 -4.80
C ASP A 152 11.15 -33.97 -5.74
N LEU A 153 11.48 -33.70 -7.00
CA LEU A 153 10.51 -33.31 -8.02
C LEU A 153 10.28 -34.45 -9.02
N PRO A 154 9.07 -34.55 -9.60
CA PRO A 154 8.81 -35.53 -10.65
C PRO A 154 9.85 -35.48 -11.78
N GLY A 155 10.26 -36.66 -12.25
CA GLY A 155 11.19 -36.76 -13.36
C GLY A 155 10.53 -36.36 -14.68
N ILE A 156 11.27 -35.69 -15.56
CA ILE A 156 10.76 -35.25 -16.87
C ILE A 156 10.52 -36.48 -17.76
N THR A 157 9.34 -36.54 -18.39
CA THR A 157 8.93 -37.58 -19.34
C THR A 157 8.48 -36.94 -20.65
N LYS A 158 9.07 -37.36 -21.78
CA LYS A 158 8.77 -36.80 -23.12
C LYS A 158 7.57 -37.44 -23.79
N VAL A 159 7.21 -38.65 -23.40
CA VAL A 159 6.10 -39.42 -23.98
C VAL A 159 5.07 -39.70 -22.88
N PRO A 160 3.80 -39.30 -23.05
CA PRO A 160 2.74 -39.63 -22.10
C PRO A 160 2.50 -41.15 -22.11
N VAL A 161 2.39 -41.74 -20.92
CA VAL A 161 2.11 -43.17 -20.73
C VAL A 161 0.81 -43.36 -19.94
N GLY A 162 -0.06 -44.27 -20.41
CA GLY A 162 -1.38 -44.51 -19.80
C GLY A 162 -2.37 -43.38 -20.12
N ASP A 163 -3.15 -42.95 -19.13
CA ASP A 163 -4.15 -41.87 -19.26
C ASP A 163 -3.55 -40.47 -19.04
N GLN A 164 -2.22 -40.33 -19.11
CA GLN A 164 -1.56 -39.03 -18.95
C GLN A 164 -1.96 -38.07 -20.07
N PRO A 165 -2.23 -36.80 -19.76
CA PRO A 165 -2.60 -35.85 -20.77
C PRO A 165 -1.40 -35.54 -21.68
N ARG A 166 -1.66 -35.12 -22.93
CA ARG A 166 -0.60 -34.86 -23.92
C ARG A 166 0.37 -33.74 -23.51
N ASP A 167 -0.03 -32.91 -22.55
CA ASP A 167 0.74 -31.80 -21.98
C ASP A 167 1.46 -32.17 -20.67
N ILE A 168 1.57 -33.46 -20.32
CA ILE A 168 2.22 -33.90 -19.07
C ILE A 168 3.65 -33.37 -18.92
N GLU A 169 4.42 -33.30 -20.02
CA GLU A 169 5.76 -32.74 -20.02
C GLU A 169 5.73 -31.26 -19.61
N ALA A 170 4.86 -30.46 -20.22
CA ALA A 170 4.70 -29.05 -19.90
C ALA A 170 4.26 -28.84 -18.45
N LYS A 171 3.37 -29.70 -17.94
CA LYS A 171 2.92 -29.66 -16.53
C LYS A 171 4.06 -29.97 -15.57
N ILE A 172 4.86 -31.01 -15.84
CA ILE A 172 6.03 -31.36 -15.01
C ILE A 172 7.08 -30.25 -15.08
N ARG A 173 7.39 -29.72 -16.28
CA ARG A 173 8.33 -28.60 -16.43
C ARG A 173 7.85 -27.36 -15.71
N GLY A 174 6.55 -27.02 -15.81
CA GLY A 174 5.94 -25.90 -15.09
C GLY A 174 6.04 -26.07 -13.57
N MET A 175 5.78 -27.27 -13.07
CA MET A 175 5.96 -27.62 -11.66
C MET A 175 7.43 -27.50 -11.24
N ILE A 176 8.39 -28.01 -12.02
CA ILE A 176 9.80 -27.87 -11.66
C ILE A 176 10.22 -26.40 -11.64
N MET A 177 9.83 -25.65 -12.66
CA MET A 177 10.12 -24.22 -12.78
C MET A 177 9.58 -23.41 -11.59
N SER A 178 8.40 -23.75 -11.05
CA SER A 178 7.87 -23.05 -9.87
C SER A 178 8.77 -23.18 -8.64
N TYR A 179 9.52 -24.28 -8.51
CA TYR A 179 10.49 -24.47 -7.42
C TYR A 179 11.86 -23.86 -7.74
N ILE A 180 12.39 -24.09 -8.95
CA ILE A 180 13.77 -23.69 -9.28
C ILE A 180 13.92 -22.21 -9.66
N MET A 181 12.85 -21.52 -10.08
CA MET A 181 12.87 -20.08 -10.36
C MET A 181 13.07 -19.22 -9.10
N HIS A 182 12.92 -19.81 -7.92
CA HIS A 182 13.21 -19.10 -6.68
C HIS A 182 14.72 -18.98 -6.47
N GLU A 183 15.21 -17.74 -6.34
CA GLU A 183 16.62 -17.44 -6.07
C GLU A 183 17.13 -18.06 -4.77
N THR A 184 16.23 -18.27 -3.80
CA THR A 184 16.53 -18.94 -2.53
C THR A 184 16.72 -20.45 -2.68
N SER A 185 16.38 -21.06 -3.83
CA SER A 185 16.53 -22.49 -4.06
C SER A 185 17.89 -22.83 -4.67
N ILE A 186 18.59 -23.81 -4.11
CA ILE A 186 19.72 -24.47 -4.77
C ILE A 186 19.17 -25.52 -5.73
N ILE A 187 19.75 -25.64 -6.90
CA ILE A 187 19.35 -26.62 -7.92
C ILE A 187 20.35 -27.78 -7.90
N LEU A 188 19.86 -29.00 -7.66
CA LEU A 188 20.63 -30.22 -7.78
C LEU A 188 20.26 -30.91 -9.10
N ALA A 189 21.06 -30.70 -10.14
CA ALA A 189 20.82 -31.20 -11.49
C ALA A 189 21.41 -32.59 -11.68
N VAL A 190 20.57 -33.63 -11.62
CA VAL A 190 20.95 -35.03 -11.68
C VAL A 190 20.88 -35.55 -13.13
N THR A 191 22.05 -35.86 -13.71
CA THR A 191 22.20 -36.36 -15.08
C THR A 191 22.96 -37.69 -15.08
N PRO A 192 22.52 -38.71 -15.84
CA PRO A 192 23.27 -39.96 -15.93
C PRO A 192 24.46 -39.84 -16.90
N ALA A 193 25.57 -40.51 -16.58
CA ALA A 193 26.83 -40.41 -17.32
C ALA A 193 26.81 -41.09 -18.70
N ASN A 194 25.86 -41.99 -18.92
CA ASN A 194 25.68 -42.70 -20.19
C ASN A 194 24.89 -41.88 -21.23
N THR A 195 24.51 -40.64 -20.92
CA THR A 195 23.86 -39.71 -21.85
C THR A 195 24.73 -38.48 -22.05
N ASP A 196 24.62 -37.83 -23.22
CA ASP A 196 25.36 -36.59 -23.47
C ASP A 196 24.85 -35.45 -22.58
N LEU A 197 25.77 -34.84 -21.84
CA LEU A 197 25.51 -33.77 -20.89
C LEU A 197 24.88 -32.54 -21.57
N ALA A 198 25.25 -32.28 -22.83
CA ALA A 198 24.72 -31.14 -23.60
C ALA A 198 23.22 -31.27 -23.91
N THR A 199 22.67 -32.49 -23.84
CA THR A 199 21.24 -32.79 -24.10
C THR A 199 20.44 -33.00 -22.82
N SER A 200 21.03 -32.72 -21.65
CA SER A 200 20.38 -32.95 -20.36
C SER A 200 19.24 -31.95 -20.13
N ASP A 201 18.01 -32.46 -20.06
CA ASP A 201 16.82 -31.67 -19.72
C ASP A 201 16.98 -30.99 -18.32
N ALA A 202 17.74 -31.62 -17.41
CA ALA A 202 18.01 -31.07 -16.08
C ALA A 202 18.84 -29.79 -16.16
N LEU A 203 19.92 -29.82 -16.95
CA LEU A 203 20.82 -28.68 -17.12
C LEU A 203 20.19 -27.59 -17.98
N GLU A 204 19.38 -27.95 -18.98
CA GLU A 204 18.61 -26.99 -19.78
C GLU A 204 17.70 -26.16 -18.88
N MET A 205 16.88 -26.80 -18.04
CA MET A 205 16.01 -26.08 -17.12
C MET A 205 16.79 -25.30 -16.06
N ALA A 206 17.89 -25.86 -15.54
CA ALA A 206 18.75 -25.15 -14.61
C ALA A 206 19.32 -23.88 -15.25
N LYS A 207 19.74 -23.93 -16.52
CA LYS A 207 20.27 -22.76 -17.25
C LYS A 207 19.21 -21.67 -17.47
N ILE A 208 17.94 -22.06 -17.66
CA ILE A 208 16.83 -21.10 -17.76
C ILE A 208 16.59 -20.38 -16.42
N ALA A 209 16.67 -21.09 -15.30
CA ALA A 209 16.41 -20.53 -13.96
C ALA A 209 17.64 -19.88 -13.31
N ASP A 210 18.84 -20.31 -13.67
CA ASP A 210 20.15 -19.86 -13.18
C ASP A 210 21.14 -19.77 -14.35
N PRO A 211 21.06 -18.71 -15.17
CA PRO A 211 21.90 -18.54 -16.36
C PRO A 211 23.39 -18.57 -16.06
N ASP A 212 23.81 -18.09 -14.89
CA ASP A 212 25.22 -18.09 -14.48
C ASP A 212 25.64 -19.43 -13.88
N GLY A 213 24.71 -20.31 -13.48
CA GLY A 213 25.04 -21.55 -12.78
C GLY A 213 25.63 -21.31 -11.39
N SER A 214 25.24 -20.20 -10.75
CA SER A 214 25.72 -19.72 -9.45
C SER A 214 25.21 -20.55 -8.26
N ARG A 215 24.01 -21.13 -8.41
CA ARG A 215 23.29 -21.91 -7.39
C ARG A 215 22.91 -23.32 -7.87
N THR A 216 23.56 -23.78 -8.94
CA THR A 216 23.34 -25.09 -9.56
C THR A 216 24.52 -26.02 -9.32
N ILE A 217 24.25 -27.18 -8.72
CA ILE A 217 25.21 -28.28 -8.52
C ILE A 217 24.87 -29.39 -9.53
N GLY A 218 25.86 -29.81 -10.31
CA GLY A 218 25.70 -30.95 -11.21
C GLY A 218 26.01 -32.27 -10.50
N VAL A 219 25.12 -33.26 -10.62
CA VAL A 219 25.36 -34.63 -10.12
C VAL A 219 25.36 -35.59 -11.30
N ILE A 220 26.48 -36.27 -11.49
CA ILE A 220 26.66 -37.26 -12.55
C ILE A 220 26.49 -38.66 -11.95
N THR A 221 25.39 -39.33 -12.29
CA THR A 221 25.08 -40.69 -11.82
C THR A 221 25.50 -41.74 -12.83
N LYS A 222 25.43 -43.04 -12.49
CA LYS A 222 25.61 -44.15 -13.44
C LYS A 222 26.98 -44.18 -14.14
N LEU A 223 28.04 -43.77 -13.45
CA LEU A 223 29.42 -43.77 -13.97
C LEU A 223 29.94 -45.18 -14.27
N ASP A 224 29.37 -46.20 -13.64
CA ASP A 224 29.68 -47.62 -13.78
C ASP A 224 29.22 -48.24 -15.10
N ILE A 225 28.23 -47.65 -15.77
CA ILE A 225 27.65 -48.15 -17.02
C ILE A 225 27.96 -47.23 -18.22
N MET A 226 29.05 -46.47 -18.16
CA MET A 226 29.54 -45.71 -19.31
C MET A 226 30.10 -46.63 -20.39
N ASP A 227 30.05 -46.17 -21.64
CA ASP A 227 30.62 -46.90 -22.77
C ASP A 227 32.12 -47.12 -22.57
N ARG A 228 32.57 -48.35 -22.77
CA ARG A 228 33.98 -48.73 -22.59
C ARG A 228 34.87 -47.86 -23.48
N GLY A 229 35.87 -47.23 -22.87
CA GLY A 229 36.79 -46.31 -23.55
C GLY A 229 36.41 -44.83 -23.42
N THR A 230 35.24 -44.50 -22.85
CA THR A 230 34.86 -43.13 -22.49
C THR A 230 35.11 -42.84 -21.00
N ASN A 231 35.18 -41.55 -20.63
CA ASN A 231 35.26 -41.13 -19.24
C ASN A 231 34.45 -39.85 -19.00
N ALA A 232 33.99 -39.65 -17.76
CA ALA A 232 33.22 -38.48 -17.34
C ALA A 232 34.12 -37.33 -16.86
N CYS A 233 35.44 -37.39 -17.07
CA CYS A 233 36.37 -36.41 -16.49
C CYS A 233 36.12 -35.00 -17.00
N ASN A 234 35.77 -34.86 -18.29
CA ASN A 234 35.37 -33.57 -18.86
C ASN A 234 34.05 -33.04 -18.27
N PHE A 235 33.14 -33.93 -17.85
CA PHE A 235 31.92 -33.57 -17.15
C PHE A 235 32.24 -33.09 -15.73
N LEU A 236 33.03 -33.86 -14.97
CA LEU A 236 33.40 -33.55 -13.57
C LEU A 236 34.26 -32.28 -13.44
N LEU A 237 35.09 -31.99 -14.45
CA LEU A 237 35.88 -30.77 -14.54
C LEU A 237 35.06 -29.55 -15.00
N GLY A 238 33.81 -29.74 -15.44
CA GLY A 238 32.94 -28.66 -15.94
C GLY A 238 33.40 -28.08 -17.28
N LYS A 239 34.14 -28.85 -18.10
CA LYS A 239 34.65 -28.39 -19.40
C LYS A 239 33.57 -28.33 -20.49
N VAL A 240 32.50 -29.12 -20.34
CA VAL A 240 31.40 -29.19 -21.32
C VAL A 240 30.34 -28.15 -21.01
N VAL A 241 29.75 -28.22 -19.82
CA VAL A 241 28.79 -27.21 -19.31
C VAL A 241 29.35 -26.67 -18.00
N PRO A 242 29.86 -25.43 -17.95
CA PRO A 242 30.46 -24.88 -16.74
C PRO A 242 29.37 -24.52 -15.70
N LEU A 243 29.61 -24.92 -14.44
CA LEU A 243 28.80 -24.56 -13.27
C LEU A 243 29.72 -24.03 -12.18
N HIS A 244 29.36 -22.94 -11.50
CA HIS A 244 30.20 -22.35 -10.44
C HIS A 244 30.39 -23.28 -9.25
N LEU A 245 29.35 -24.04 -8.90
CA LEU A 245 29.41 -25.03 -7.82
C LEU A 245 30.02 -26.37 -8.27
N GLY A 246 30.29 -26.53 -9.56
CA GLY A 246 30.92 -27.71 -10.17
C GLY A 246 30.03 -28.96 -10.18
N TYR A 247 30.68 -30.09 -10.48
CA TYR A 247 30.04 -31.40 -10.61
C TYR A 247 30.54 -32.39 -9.57
N ILE A 248 29.69 -33.36 -9.23
CA ILE A 248 30.02 -34.48 -8.34
C ILE A 248 29.56 -35.78 -8.99
N GLY A 249 30.46 -36.74 -9.09
CA GLY A 249 30.20 -38.06 -9.63
C GLY A 249 29.75 -39.03 -8.54
N VAL A 250 28.69 -39.81 -8.79
CA VAL A 250 28.18 -40.81 -7.84
C VAL A 250 27.87 -42.13 -8.53
N VAL A 251 28.11 -43.23 -7.83
CA VAL A 251 27.76 -44.59 -8.25
C VAL A 251 26.74 -45.15 -7.27
N ASN A 252 25.53 -45.33 -7.76
CA ASN A 252 24.40 -45.81 -6.97
C ASN A 252 24.16 -47.31 -7.23
N ARG A 253 23.33 -47.94 -6.39
CA ARG A 253 22.89 -49.33 -6.60
C ARG A 253 22.17 -49.48 -7.95
N SER A 254 22.55 -50.51 -8.70
CA SER A 254 21.84 -50.91 -9.93
C SER A 254 20.50 -51.57 -9.61
N GLN A 255 19.61 -51.72 -10.60
CA GLN A 255 18.35 -52.45 -10.39
C GLN A 255 18.57 -53.89 -9.90
N ALA A 256 19.67 -54.54 -10.34
CA ALA A 256 20.04 -55.87 -9.87
C ALA A 256 20.45 -55.86 -8.39
N ASP A 257 21.28 -54.90 -7.97
CA ASP A 257 21.66 -54.73 -6.56
C ASP A 257 20.43 -54.50 -5.66
N ILE A 258 19.45 -53.75 -6.18
CA ILE A 258 18.20 -53.45 -5.48
C ILE A 258 17.36 -54.72 -5.31
N ASN A 259 17.20 -55.50 -6.38
CA ASN A 259 16.46 -56.75 -6.35
C ASN A 259 17.13 -57.79 -5.42
N GLN A 260 18.46 -57.72 -5.29
CA GLN A 260 19.25 -58.53 -4.35
C GLN A 260 19.26 -57.96 -2.92
N ASN A 261 18.51 -56.90 -2.63
CA ASN A 261 18.46 -56.22 -1.32
C ASN A 261 19.83 -55.82 -0.77
N ARG A 262 20.75 -55.42 -1.66
CA ARG A 262 22.07 -54.92 -1.25
C ARG A 262 21.93 -53.70 -0.36
N SER A 263 22.61 -53.71 0.78
CA SER A 263 22.50 -52.61 1.75
C SER A 263 23.19 -51.34 1.25
N ILE A 264 22.76 -50.18 1.74
CA ILE A 264 23.36 -48.89 1.36
C ILE A 264 24.80 -48.78 1.85
N ALA A 265 25.12 -49.35 3.02
CA ALA A 265 26.50 -49.42 3.51
C ALA A 265 27.43 -50.21 2.56
N GLN A 266 26.94 -51.35 2.03
CA GLN A 266 27.68 -52.12 1.01
C GLN A 266 27.79 -51.38 -0.32
N ALA A 267 26.82 -50.51 -0.64
CA ALA A 267 26.86 -49.67 -1.83
C ALA A 267 27.93 -48.58 -1.70
N PHE A 268 28.04 -47.92 -0.55
CA PHE A 268 29.12 -46.96 -0.29
C PHE A 268 30.50 -47.61 -0.35
N ALA A 269 30.66 -48.81 0.22
CA ALA A 269 31.92 -49.54 0.13
C ALA A 269 32.29 -49.89 -1.31
N SER A 270 31.32 -50.26 -2.16
CA SER A 270 31.61 -50.44 -3.59
C SER A 270 31.85 -49.15 -4.34
N GLU A 271 31.17 -48.07 -3.99
CA GLU A 271 31.39 -46.76 -4.61
C GLU A 271 32.82 -46.30 -4.32
N GLU A 272 33.26 -46.41 -3.07
CA GLU A 272 34.62 -46.12 -2.66
C GLU A 272 35.63 -47.03 -3.37
N ASN A 273 35.35 -48.34 -3.45
CA ASN A 273 36.19 -49.26 -4.21
C ASN A 273 36.19 -48.98 -5.71
N PHE A 274 35.08 -48.51 -6.29
CA PHE A 274 35.01 -48.13 -7.70
C PHE A 274 35.91 -46.94 -7.97
N PHE A 275 35.85 -45.90 -7.14
CA PHE A 275 36.71 -44.72 -7.31
C PHE A 275 38.17 -44.97 -6.90
N ARG A 276 38.45 -45.95 -6.03
CA ARG A 276 39.82 -46.34 -5.63
C ARG A 276 40.50 -47.31 -6.61
N ASN A 277 39.77 -48.32 -7.09
CA ASN A 277 40.34 -49.49 -7.76
C ASN A 277 39.91 -49.61 -9.23
N HIS A 278 39.40 -48.55 -9.88
CA HIS A 278 38.78 -48.65 -11.20
C HIS A 278 39.71 -49.36 -12.21
N PRO A 279 39.34 -50.56 -12.72
CA PRO A 279 40.20 -51.37 -13.56
C PRO A 279 39.92 -51.10 -15.05
N VAL A 280 40.14 -49.86 -15.51
CA VAL A 280 40.29 -49.56 -16.95
C VAL A 280 41.75 -49.16 -17.17
N ALA A 281 42.57 -50.19 -17.03
CA ALA A 281 44.01 -50.17 -17.17
C ALA A 281 44.41 -49.67 -18.57
N LEU A 282 45.37 -48.74 -18.56
CA LEU A 282 46.25 -48.25 -19.64
C LEU A 282 46.10 -46.78 -20.08
N THR A 283 45.13 -46.00 -19.58
CA THR A 283 45.17 -44.52 -19.82
C THR A 283 44.36 -43.66 -18.85
N ILE A 284 43.55 -44.27 -17.96
CA ILE A 284 42.56 -43.56 -17.11
C ILE A 284 42.98 -43.54 -15.62
N ASP A 285 43.95 -44.36 -15.19
CA ASP A 285 44.33 -44.54 -13.77
C ASP A 285 44.80 -43.25 -13.06
N MET A 286 45.31 -42.25 -13.78
CA MET A 286 45.68 -40.95 -13.18
C MET A 286 44.51 -39.95 -13.08
N VAL A 287 43.37 -40.20 -13.74
CA VAL A 287 42.40 -39.13 -14.01
C VAL A 287 41.38 -38.96 -12.88
N TYR A 288 40.90 -40.04 -12.26
CA TYR A 288 39.97 -39.94 -11.13
C TYR A 288 40.67 -39.86 -9.76
N HIS A 289 41.92 -40.32 -9.65
CA HIS A 289 42.71 -40.20 -8.41
C HIS A 289 42.96 -38.74 -8.03
N GLY A 290 43.07 -37.85 -9.03
CA GLY A 290 43.12 -36.39 -8.85
C GLY A 290 41.76 -35.70 -8.67
N LEU A 291 40.65 -36.44 -8.77
CA LEU A 291 39.26 -35.95 -8.64
C LEU A 291 38.51 -36.62 -7.48
N SER A 292 39.24 -37.20 -6.52
CA SER A 292 38.66 -37.90 -5.36
C SER A 292 37.86 -36.96 -4.44
N ASP A 293 38.11 -35.66 -4.49
CA ASP A 293 37.33 -34.60 -3.84
C ASP A 293 35.96 -34.34 -4.49
N ARG A 294 35.76 -34.81 -5.72
CA ARG A 294 34.54 -34.62 -6.54
C ARG A 294 33.81 -35.92 -6.86
N CYS A 295 34.20 -37.03 -6.23
CA CYS A 295 33.61 -38.33 -6.46
C CYS A 295 33.09 -38.94 -5.15
N GLY A 296 31.92 -39.56 -5.21
CA GLY A 296 31.31 -40.29 -4.12
C GLY A 296 30.20 -39.54 -3.39
N THR A 297 29.23 -40.30 -2.90
CA THR A 297 28.08 -39.78 -2.16
C THR A 297 28.50 -39.07 -0.87
N SER A 298 29.55 -39.53 -0.19
CA SER A 298 30.09 -38.85 1.00
C SER A 298 30.58 -37.44 0.69
N GLN A 299 31.22 -37.23 -0.47
CA GLN A 299 31.67 -35.91 -0.90
C GLN A 299 30.49 -35.04 -1.33
N LEU A 300 29.49 -35.62 -2.00
CA LEU A 300 28.23 -34.94 -2.30
C LEU A 300 27.57 -34.38 -1.04
N ALA A 301 27.41 -35.20 0.00
CA ALA A 301 26.79 -34.79 1.25
C ALA A 301 27.57 -33.64 1.93
N LYS A 302 28.90 -33.76 2.02
CA LYS A 302 29.77 -32.72 2.62
C LYS A 302 29.69 -31.40 1.85
N LYS A 303 29.81 -31.46 0.52
CA LYS A 303 29.80 -30.27 -0.34
C LYS A 303 28.42 -29.61 -0.38
N LEU A 304 27.36 -30.41 -0.42
CA LEU A 304 25.99 -29.91 -0.37
C LEU A 304 25.71 -29.17 0.94
N ASN A 305 26.17 -29.69 2.08
CA ASN A 305 26.02 -29.04 3.38
C ASN A 305 26.79 -27.71 3.46
N LEU A 306 28.03 -27.68 2.96
CA LEU A 306 28.83 -26.45 2.91
C LEU A 306 28.15 -25.37 2.06
N ILE A 307 27.70 -25.74 0.86
CA ILE A 307 27.03 -24.82 -0.08
C ILE A 307 25.72 -24.33 0.53
N LEU A 308 24.92 -25.23 1.11
CA LEU A 308 23.67 -24.87 1.74
C LEU A 308 23.88 -23.90 2.91
N GLU A 309 24.88 -24.14 3.76
CA GLU A 309 25.20 -23.24 4.87
C GLU A 309 25.59 -21.85 4.37
N GLN A 310 26.47 -21.77 3.36
CA GLN A 310 26.87 -20.50 2.74
C GLN A 310 25.66 -19.78 2.12
N HIS A 311 24.84 -20.52 1.38
CA HIS A 311 23.64 -19.99 0.74
C HIS A 311 22.63 -19.45 1.75
N ILE A 312 22.36 -20.19 2.83
CA ILE A 312 21.50 -19.74 3.93
C ILE A 312 22.04 -18.44 4.52
N ARG A 313 23.35 -18.35 4.79
CA ARG A 313 23.96 -17.13 5.33
C ARG A 313 23.80 -15.91 4.41
N THR A 314 23.87 -16.11 3.10
CA THR A 314 23.69 -15.05 2.10
C THR A 314 22.23 -14.61 1.98
N VAL A 315 21.29 -15.56 2.03
CA VAL A 315 19.84 -15.29 1.83
C VAL A 315 19.15 -14.79 3.11
N LEU A 316 19.60 -15.22 4.29
CA LEU A 316 18.92 -14.97 5.57
C LEU A 316 18.74 -13.46 5.89
N PRO A 317 19.70 -12.56 5.62
CA PRO A 317 19.49 -11.12 5.82
C PRO A 317 18.34 -10.57 4.97
N GLY A 318 18.26 -10.96 3.70
CA GLY A 318 17.18 -10.56 2.78
C GLY A 318 15.82 -11.10 3.22
N LEU A 319 15.80 -12.36 3.65
CA LEU A 319 14.61 -12.98 4.23
C LEU A 319 14.13 -12.23 5.49
N LYS A 320 15.05 -11.83 6.37
CA LYS A 320 14.74 -11.06 7.58
C LYS A 320 14.12 -9.70 7.25
N THR A 321 14.67 -8.98 6.26
CA THR A 321 14.11 -7.70 5.83
C THR A 321 12.71 -7.86 5.25
N GLU A 322 12.49 -8.88 4.42
CA GLU A 322 11.17 -9.18 3.85
C GLU A 322 10.14 -9.54 4.94
N LEU A 323 10.53 -10.40 5.89
CA LEU A 323 9.68 -10.75 7.04
C LEU A 323 9.30 -9.53 7.88
N ASN A 324 10.25 -8.64 8.16
CA ASN A 324 9.99 -7.42 8.90
C ASN A 324 9.06 -6.45 8.15
N SER A 325 9.21 -6.37 6.83
CA SER A 325 8.34 -5.57 5.96
C SER A 325 6.89 -6.10 6.00
N GLN A 326 6.72 -7.41 5.79
CA GLN A 326 5.41 -8.06 5.88
C GLN A 326 4.80 -7.95 7.28
N MET A 327 5.60 -8.12 8.33
CA MET A 327 5.15 -7.91 9.72
C MET A 327 4.63 -6.49 9.93
N THR A 328 5.34 -5.48 9.42
CA THR A 328 4.94 -4.07 9.55
C THR A 328 3.65 -3.79 8.78
N ALA A 329 3.49 -4.37 7.58
CA ALA A 329 2.27 -4.25 6.80
C ALA A 329 1.07 -4.89 7.53
N VAL A 330 1.23 -6.13 8.01
CA VAL A 330 0.18 -6.83 8.78
C VAL A 330 -0.13 -6.11 10.09
N GLN A 331 0.87 -5.56 10.78
CA GLN A 331 0.65 -4.73 11.97
C GLN A 331 -0.11 -3.44 11.65
N LYS A 332 0.14 -2.81 10.51
CA LYS A 332 -0.62 -1.64 10.05
C LYS A 332 -2.08 -2.02 9.79
N ASP A 333 -2.31 -3.15 9.13
CA ASP A 333 -3.66 -3.65 8.87
C ASP A 333 -4.36 -4.02 10.19
N LEU A 334 -3.66 -4.66 11.13
CA LEU A 334 -4.18 -4.99 12.46
C LEU A 334 -4.62 -3.73 13.23
N ARG A 335 -3.90 -2.62 13.10
CA ARG A 335 -4.29 -1.34 13.70
C ARG A 335 -5.60 -0.79 13.12
N ILE A 336 -5.90 -1.05 11.85
CA ILE A 336 -7.18 -0.66 11.23
C ILE A 336 -8.33 -1.44 11.87
N TYR A 337 -8.12 -2.74 12.13
CA TYR A 337 -9.12 -3.56 12.81
C TYR A 337 -9.28 -3.19 14.28
N GLY A 338 -8.25 -2.62 14.93
CA GLY A 338 -8.27 -2.18 16.32
C GLY A 338 -8.39 -3.34 17.31
N GLU A 339 -8.55 -3.01 18.60
CA GLU A 339 -8.72 -4.02 19.65
C GLU A 339 -10.19 -4.42 19.81
N ASP A 340 -10.44 -5.68 20.15
CA ASP A 340 -11.78 -6.17 20.49
C ASP A 340 -12.09 -5.84 21.95
N ALA A 341 -13.03 -4.93 22.15
CA ALA A 341 -13.56 -4.63 23.47
C ALA A 341 -14.60 -5.69 23.85
N GLU A 342 -14.17 -6.77 24.52
CA GLU A 342 -15.06 -7.84 24.98
C GLU A 342 -16.03 -7.37 26.08
N SER A 343 -15.63 -6.39 26.90
CA SER A 343 -16.45 -5.87 28.01
C SER A 343 -17.25 -4.64 27.61
N ASN A 344 -18.46 -4.49 28.19
CA ASN A 344 -19.29 -3.29 28.01
C ASN A 344 -18.58 -2.01 28.51
N ALA A 345 -17.75 -2.12 29.56
CA ALA A 345 -16.92 -1.02 30.04
C ALA A 345 -15.86 -0.61 29.01
N GLY A 346 -15.19 -1.59 28.37
CA GLY A 346 -14.23 -1.34 27.30
C GLY A 346 -14.86 -0.67 26.08
N LYS A 347 -16.07 -1.09 25.68
CA LYS A 347 -16.83 -0.45 24.60
C LYS A 347 -17.14 1.02 24.89
N GLY A 348 -17.45 1.35 26.15
CA GLY A 348 -17.64 2.72 26.60
C GLY A 348 -16.38 3.58 26.47
N VAL A 349 -15.22 3.03 26.83
CA VAL A 349 -13.92 3.72 26.69
C VAL A 349 -13.60 3.99 25.22
N VAL A 350 -13.77 2.99 24.35
CA VAL A 350 -13.54 3.16 22.90
C VAL A 350 -14.48 4.23 22.32
N LEU A 351 -15.76 4.22 22.70
CA LEU A 351 -16.71 5.24 22.25
C LEU A 351 -16.27 6.65 22.68
N LEU A 352 -15.87 6.82 23.94
CA LEU A 352 -15.42 8.11 24.46
C LEU A 352 -14.15 8.60 23.74
N ASP A 353 -13.21 7.70 23.44
CA ASP A 353 -12.00 8.03 22.70
C ASP A 353 -12.32 8.49 21.27
N ILE A 354 -13.20 7.78 20.56
CA ILE A 354 -13.67 8.17 19.23
C ILE A 354 -14.35 9.55 19.26
N LEU A 355 -15.24 9.79 20.23
CA LEU A 355 -15.94 11.07 20.37
C LEU A 355 -14.98 12.21 20.73
N LYS A 356 -14.00 11.96 21.61
CA LYS A 356 -12.98 12.93 21.98
C LYS A 356 -12.15 13.34 20.76
N LYS A 357 -11.62 12.36 20.01
CA LYS A 357 -10.85 12.59 18.78
C LYS A 357 -11.67 13.37 17.75
N PHE A 358 -12.96 13.05 17.62
CA PHE A 358 -13.85 13.80 16.74
C PHE A 358 -14.01 15.26 17.16
N CYS A 359 -14.26 15.52 18.45
CA CYS A 359 -14.38 16.88 18.96
C CYS A 359 -13.09 17.69 18.78
N GLU A 360 -11.93 17.09 19.03
CA GLU A 360 -10.62 17.71 18.80
C GLU A 360 -10.37 18.01 17.32
N ALA A 361 -10.70 17.08 16.42
CA ALA A 361 -10.60 17.27 14.98
C ALA A 361 -11.56 18.37 14.48
N PHE A 362 -12.81 18.38 14.95
CA PHE A 362 -13.81 19.39 14.62
C PHE A 362 -13.34 20.78 15.04
N SER A 363 -12.84 20.90 16.28
CA SER A 363 -12.35 22.16 16.82
C SER A 363 -11.11 22.65 16.06
N SER A 364 -10.20 21.74 15.71
CA SER A 364 -9.01 22.05 14.92
C SER A 364 -9.35 22.52 13.51
N LEU A 365 -10.39 21.97 12.89
CA LEU A 365 -10.86 22.40 11.56
C LEU A 365 -11.45 23.82 11.59
N VAL A 366 -12.26 24.13 12.60
CA VAL A 366 -12.82 25.48 12.80
C VAL A 366 -11.73 26.49 13.16
N ASP A 367 -10.74 26.08 13.95
CA ASP A 367 -9.58 26.91 14.32
C ASP A 367 -8.54 27.08 13.19
N GLY A 368 -8.64 26.28 12.12
CA GLY A 368 -7.65 26.27 11.03
C GLY A 368 -6.32 25.60 11.38
N LYS A 369 -6.27 24.76 12.41
CA LYS A 369 -5.09 23.99 12.87
C LYS A 369 -5.02 22.55 12.31
N SER A 370 -5.83 22.23 11.30
CA SER A 370 -5.90 20.87 10.75
C SER A 370 -4.59 20.47 10.04
N HIS A 371 -4.14 19.23 10.26
CA HIS A 371 -2.94 18.67 9.64
C HIS A 371 -3.10 18.37 8.14
N GLU A 372 -4.32 18.15 7.66
CA GLU A 372 -4.62 17.97 6.24
C GLU A 372 -5.12 19.29 5.64
N MET A 373 -4.18 20.15 5.24
CA MET A 373 -4.50 21.39 4.54
C MET A 373 -4.68 21.12 3.05
N SER A 374 -5.93 21.15 2.57
CA SER A 374 -6.21 21.15 1.14
C SER A 374 -5.64 22.42 0.50
N THR A 375 -4.84 22.29 -0.55
CA THR A 375 -4.27 23.42 -1.29
C THR A 375 -5.22 23.98 -2.36
N THR A 376 -6.37 23.33 -2.59
CA THR A 376 -7.26 23.64 -3.71
C THR A 376 -8.48 24.44 -3.32
N GLU A 377 -9.00 24.28 -2.11
CA GLU A 377 -10.22 24.97 -1.64
C GLU A 377 -10.06 25.44 -0.20
N LEU A 378 -10.59 26.63 0.10
CA LEU A 378 -10.75 27.12 1.47
C LEU A 378 -11.84 26.29 2.17
N ILE A 379 -11.50 25.71 3.32
CA ILE A 379 -12.41 24.87 4.13
C ILE A 379 -12.45 25.37 5.58
N GLY A 380 -13.56 25.11 6.27
CA GLY A 380 -13.66 25.30 7.72
C GLY A 380 -13.49 26.75 8.15
N GLY A 381 -12.62 27.00 9.12
CA GLY A 381 -12.40 28.34 9.70
C GLY A 381 -11.99 29.41 8.68
N ALA A 382 -11.09 29.09 7.75
CA ALA A 382 -10.63 30.03 6.74
C ALA A 382 -11.75 30.45 5.78
N ARG A 383 -12.66 29.53 5.46
CA ARG A 383 -13.82 29.81 4.61
C ARG A 383 -14.87 30.64 5.34
N ILE A 384 -15.11 30.36 6.62
CA ILE A 384 -15.98 31.18 7.48
C ILE A 384 -15.45 32.62 7.54
N HIS A 385 -14.15 32.80 7.73
CA HIS A 385 -13.52 34.12 7.74
C HIS A 385 -13.70 34.85 6.39
N TYR A 386 -13.53 34.15 5.27
CA TYR A 386 -13.79 34.71 3.94
C TYR A 386 -15.24 35.16 3.75
N VAL A 387 -16.21 34.39 4.25
CA VAL A 387 -17.63 34.77 4.20
C VAL A 387 -17.87 36.07 4.97
N PHE A 388 -17.31 36.21 6.18
CA PHE A 388 -17.44 37.44 6.96
C PHE A 388 -16.78 38.65 6.32
N GLN A 389 -15.55 38.51 5.83
CA GLN A 389 -14.76 39.66 5.38
C GLN A 389 -15.01 40.04 3.93
N SER A 390 -15.19 39.07 3.03
CA SER A 390 -15.35 39.35 1.61
C SER A 390 -16.81 39.33 1.19
N THR A 391 -17.56 38.30 1.55
CA THR A 391 -18.94 38.16 1.08
C THR A 391 -19.91 39.09 1.80
N PHE A 392 -19.85 39.15 3.13
CA PHE A 392 -20.77 39.95 3.92
C PHE A 392 -20.49 41.45 3.79
N VAL A 393 -19.23 41.88 3.90
CA VAL A 393 -18.86 43.30 3.69
C VAL A 393 -19.27 43.78 2.31
N GLN A 394 -18.98 43.01 1.25
CA GLN A 394 -19.41 43.38 -0.10
C GLN A 394 -20.95 43.48 -0.20
N SER A 395 -21.68 42.54 0.41
CA SER A 395 -23.16 42.56 0.41
C SER A 395 -23.71 43.78 1.15
N LEU A 396 -23.01 44.30 2.17
CA LEU A 396 -23.40 45.53 2.86
C LEU A 396 -23.06 46.77 2.05
N GLU A 397 -21.90 46.82 1.40
CA GLU A 397 -21.49 47.94 0.54
C GLU A 397 -22.38 48.10 -0.70
N GLU A 398 -22.95 46.99 -1.20
CA GLU A 398 -23.92 46.99 -2.30
C GLU A 398 -25.28 47.60 -1.89
N VAL A 399 -25.60 47.67 -0.59
CA VAL A 399 -26.83 48.32 -0.11
C VAL A 399 -26.65 49.84 -0.20
N ASN A 400 -27.12 50.44 -1.28
CA ASN A 400 -27.10 51.89 -1.43
C ASN A 400 -28.03 52.55 -0.39
N PRO A 401 -27.49 53.44 0.47
CA PRO A 401 -28.23 54.10 1.55
C PRO A 401 -29.29 55.10 1.07
N CYS A 402 -29.25 55.52 -0.20
CA CYS A 402 -30.26 56.41 -0.79
C CYS A 402 -31.20 55.71 -1.77
N ASP A 403 -31.07 54.41 -1.96
CA ASP A 403 -31.98 53.66 -2.82
C ASP A 403 -33.41 53.70 -2.26
N GLY A 404 -34.37 54.02 -3.12
CA GLY A 404 -35.78 54.16 -2.75
C GLY A 404 -36.10 55.42 -1.93
N LEU A 405 -35.21 56.43 -1.93
CA LEU A 405 -35.44 57.77 -1.40
C LEU A 405 -35.36 58.80 -2.53
N SER A 406 -36.49 59.08 -3.19
CA SER A 406 -36.54 60.22 -4.13
C SER A 406 -36.72 61.54 -3.37
N ASP A 407 -36.31 62.65 -4.00
CA ASP A 407 -36.56 63.99 -3.45
C ASP A 407 -38.06 64.26 -3.22
N GLU A 408 -38.94 63.60 -3.98
CA GLU A 408 -40.39 63.67 -3.81
C GLU A 408 -40.86 62.87 -2.58
N ASP A 409 -40.27 61.71 -2.31
CA ASP A 409 -40.57 60.91 -1.11
C ASP A 409 -40.14 61.65 0.16
N ILE A 410 -38.95 62.27 0.15
CA ILE A 410 -38.44 63.07 1.26
C ILE A 410 -39.35 64.29 1.48
N ARG A 411 -39.72 65.00 0.41
CA ARG A 411 -40.66 66.13 0.47
C ARG A 411 -42.01 65.73 1.03
N THR A 412 -42.54 64.59 0.58
CA THR A 412 -43.81 64.02 1.05
C THR A 412 -43.74 63.65 2.52
N ALA A 413 -42.66 63.01 2.97
CA ALA A 413 -42.44 62.68 4.38
C ALA A 413 -42.39 63.93 5.27
N ILE A 414 -41.71 64.99 4.81
CA ILE A 414 -41.65 66.28 5.53
C ILE A 414 -43.03 66.93 5.59
N GLN A 415 -43.81 66.93 4.50
CA GLN A 415 -45.16 67.50 4.48
C GLN A 415 -46.10 66.72 5.41
N ASN A 416 -46.04 65.39 5.38
CA ASN A 416 -46.84 64.53 6.26
C ASN A 416 -46.50 64.74 7.74
N ALA A 417 -45.22 64.91 8.10
CA ALA A 417 -44.82 65.19 9.47
C ALA A 417 -45.17 66.61 9.96
N LYS A 418 -45.22 67.60 9.05
CA LYS A 418 -45.73 68.94 9.36
C LYS A 418 -47.24 68.93 9.64
N GLY A 419 -47.97 68.04 8.96
CA GLY A 419 -49.42 67.92 9.10
C GLY A 419 -50.14 69.22 8.71
N PRO A 420 -51.22 69.63 9.40
CA PRO A 420 -52.02 70.81 9.02
C PRO A 420 -51.38 72.14 9.47
N ARG A 421 -50.22 72.14 10.15
CA ARG A 421 -49.59 73.34 10.72
C ARG A 421 -48.43 73.82 9.84
N THR A 422 -48.32 75.14 9.68
CA THR A 422 -47.17 75.77 9.03
C THR A 422 -45.97 75.74 9.98
N ALA A 423 -44.95 74.94 9.68
CA ALA A 423 -43.74 74.83 10.49
C ALA A 423 -42.62 75.75 9.99
N LEU A 424 -41.98 76.48 10.92
CA LEU A 424 -40.80 77.32 10.67
C LEU A 424 -39.51 76.49 10.49
N PHE A 425 -39.48 75.27 11.02
CA PHE A 425 -38.34 74.34 10.95
C PHE A 425 -38.77 72.99 10.38
N VAL A 426 -37.80 72.22 9.85
CA VAL A 426 -38.03 70.85 9.38
C VAL A 426 -38.06 69.91 10.60
N PRO A 427 -39.12 69.11 10.81
CA PRO A 427 -39.16 68.14 11.91
C PRO A 427 -38.07 67.06 11.77
N GLU A 428 -37.62 66.48 12.89
CA GLU A 428 -36.66 65.36 12.91
C GLU A 428 -37.31 64.01 12.57
N VAL A 429 -38.62 63.88 12.81
CA VAL A 429 -39.39 62.64 12.62
C VAL A 429 -39.30 62.05 11.19
N PRO A 430 -39.37 62.83 10.09
CA PRO A 430 -39.10 62.33 8.75
C PRO A 430 -37.71 61.72 8.59
N PHE A 431 -36.68 62.36 9.16
CA PHE A 431 -35.31 61.86 9.07
C PHE A 431 -35.20 60.51 9.77
N GLU A 432 -35.71 60.39 11.00
CA GLU A 432 -35.72 59.12 11.72
C GLU A 432 -36.50 58.02 10.98
N GLY A 433 -37.68 58.35 10.43
CA GLY A 433 -38.50 57.40 9.69
C GLY A 433 -37.84 56.88 8.41
N LEU A 434 -37.14 57.76 7.69
CA LEU A 434 -36.41 57.37 6.47
C LEU A 434 -35.15 56.57 6.79
N VAL A 435 -34.41 56.93 7.84
CA VAL A 435 -33.23 56.18 8.29
C VAL A 435 -33.62 54.78 8.77
N ARG A 436 -34.71 54.63 9.57
CA ARG A 436 -35.24 53.32 9.97
C ARG A 436 -35.54 52.42 8.77
N LYS A 437 -36.14 52.98 7.71
CA LYS A 437 -36.43 52.23 6.47
C LYS A 437 -35.16 51.72 5.79
N GLN A 438 -34.06 52.47 5.86
CA GLN A 438 -32.76 52.06 5.30
C GLN A 438 -32.06 51.02 6.20
N ILE A 439 -32.07 51.20 7.51
CA ILE A 439 -31.51 50.23 8.48
C ILE A 439 -32.21 48.87 8.33
N ALA A 440 -33.52 48.84 8.13
CA ALA A 440 -34.28 47.60 7.94
C ALA A 440 -33.79 46.75 6.75
N ARG A 441 -33.20 47.37 5.71
CA ARG A 441 -32.68 46.66 4.52
C ARG A 441 -31.41 45.87 4.81
N LEU A 442 -30.71 46.15 5.91
CA LEU A 442 -29.49 45.44 6.31
C LEU A 442 -29.78 44.05 6.90
N LEU A 443 -31.05 43.78 7.23
CA LEU A 443 -31.46 42.49 7.77
C LEU A 443 -31.24 41.36 6.77
N ASP A 444 -31.64 41.55 5.50
CA ASP A 444 -31.54 40.50 4.48
C ASP A 444 -30.09 40.05 4.21
N PRO A 445 -29.12 40.97 3.98
CA PRO A 445 -27.70 40.62 3.89
C PRO A 445 -27.15 39.90 5.13
N SER A 446 -27.60 40.31 6.32
CA SER A 446 -27.18 39.71 7.60
C SER A 446 -27.70 38.28 7.77
N LEU A 447 -28.96 38.03 7.39
CA LEU A 447 -29.54 36.69 7.37
C LEU A 447 -28.92 35.81 6.27
N GLN A 448 -28.53 36.40 5.14
CA GLN A 448 -27.83 35.69 4.08
C GLN A 448 -26.43 35.24 4.51
N CYS A 449 -25.70 36.07 5.25
CA CYS A 449 -24.43 35.70 5.87
C CYS A 449 -24.57 34.47 6.79
N LEU A 450 -25.60 34.47 7.67
CA LEU A 450 -25.91 33.32 8.52
C LEU A 450 -26.16 32.04 7.69
N ARG A 451 -26.90 32.15 6.59
CA ARG A 451 -27.16 31.00 5.68
C ARG A 451 -25.89 30.48 5.03
N PHE A 452 -24.99 31.36 4.60
CA PHE A 452 -23.71 30.94 4.01
C PHE A 452 -22.81 30.23 5.03
N ILE A 453 -22.75 30.72 6.27
CA ILE A 453 -21.99 30.06 7.35
C ILE A 453 -22.60 28.72 7.70
N HIS A 454 -23.92 28.64 7.86
CA HIS A 454 -24.62 27.39 8.09
C HIS A 454 -24.38 26.39 6.93
N ALA A 455 -24.40 26.87 5.69
CA ALA A 455 -24.09 26.05 4.51
C ALA A 455 -22.64 25.57 4.49
N GLU A 456 -21.67 26.34 4.98
CA GLU A 456 -20.29 25.88 5.12
C GLU A 456 -20.14 24.82 6.22
N LEU A 457 -20.86 24.99 7.34
CA LEU A 457 -20.82 24.05 8.46
C LEU A 457 -21.54 22.73 8.16
N ILE A 458 -22.61 22.74 7.38
CA ILE A 458 -23.40 21.55 7.06
C ILE A 458 -23.08 20.97 5.67
N LYS A 459 -22.62 21.79 4.71
CA LYS A 459 -22.55 21.52 3.27
C LYS A 459 -23.48 20.40 2.80
N ASP A 460 -24.77 20.71 2.84
CA ASP A 460 -25.89 19.90 2.34
C ASP A 460 -25.85 19.62 0.81
N LEU A 461 -24.69 19.73 0.13
CA LEU A 461 -24.59 19.61 -1.33
C LEU A 461 -23.53 18.61 -1.82
N VAL A 462 -23.29 17.53 -1.08
CA VAL A 462 -22.71 16.31 -1.67
C VAL A 462 -23.57 15.13 -1.29
N VAL A 463 -24.52 14.83 -2.18
CA VAL A 463 -25.20 13.54 -2.22
C VAL A 463 -24.17 12.52 -2.68
N ASP A 464 -23.87 11.51 -1.87
CA ASP A 464 -23.17 10.30 -2.36
C ASP A 464 -24.00 9.68 -3.51
N LYS A 465 -23.37 8.87 -4.37
CA LYS A 465 -24.04 8.04 -5.39
C LYS A 465 -25.21 7.21 -4.85
N SER A 466 -25.33 7.09 -3.52
CA SER A 466 -26.36 6.39 -2.76
C SER A 466 -27.58 7.25 -2.34
N GLY A 467 -27.61 8.57 -2.60
CA GLY A 467 -28.83 9.38 -2.43
C GLY A 467 -29.10 10.01 -1.05
N TYR A 468 -28.15 9.97 -0.10
CA TYR A 468 -28.35 10.48 1.28
C TYR A 468 -27.53 11.75 1.58
N PRO A 469 -28.06 12.73 2.36
CA PRO A 469 -27.31 13.91 2.81
C PRO A 469 -26.21 13.53 3.81
N PHE A 470 -25.00 14.10 3.69
CA PHE A 470 -23.88 13.87 4.61
C PHE A 470 -23.10 15.17 4.89
N VAL A 471 -22.57 15.34 6.11
CA VAL A 471 -21.88 16.56 6.58
C VAL A 471 -20.40 16.54 6.15
N GLN A 472 -19.93 17.52 5.35
CA GLN A 472 -18.54 17.54 4.85
C GLN A 472 -17.49 17.60 5.98
N ILE A 473 -17.78 18.28 7.09
CA ILE A 473 -16.89 18.33 8.26
C ILE A 473 -16.62 16.92 8.83
N SER A 474 -17.60 16.02 8.77
CA SER A 474 -17.42 14.63 9.21
C SER A 474 -16.42 13.85 8.33
N ARG A 475 -16.22 14.24 7.07
CA ARG A 475 -15.21 13.66 6.17
C ARG A 475 -13.81 14.21 6.44
N ALA A 476 -13.69 15.49 6.76
CA ALA A 476 -12.41 16.10 7.14
C ALA A 476 -11.95 15.68 8.55
N CYS A 477 -12.89 15.30 9.42
CA CYS A 477 -12.64 14.74 10.73
C CYS A 477 -12.70 13.20 10.74
N GLU A 478 -12.68 12.56 9.57
CA GLU A 478 -12.82 11.10 9.45
C GLU A 478 -11.54 10.41 9.93
N THR A 479 -11.58 9.86 11.14
CA THR A 479 -10.51 9.00 11.64
C THR A 479 -10.69 7.57 11.14
N ILE A 480 -9.58 6.84 11.02
CA ILE A 480 -9.56 5.42 10.64
C ILE A 480 -10.49 4.58 11.55
N GLU A 481 -10.61 4.97 12.82
CA GLU A 481 -11.46 4.31 13.82
C GLU A 481 -12.96 4.50 13.55
N MET A 482 -13.37 5.60 12.91
CA MET A 482 -14.76 5.84 12.53
C MET A 482 -15.22 4.96 11.35
N GLN A 483 -14.29 4.56 10.48
CA GLN A 483 -14.60 3.64 9.38
C GLN A 483 -14.95 2.23 9.90
N ARG A 484 -14.41 1.83 11.05
CA ARG A 484 -14.74 0.55 11.72
C ARG A 484 -16.20 0.50 12.19
N PHE A 485 -16.80 1.65 12.52
CA PHE A 485 -18.15 1.74 13.11
C PHE A 485 -19.12 2.60 12.26
N PRO A 486 -19.60 2.09 11.11
CA PRO A 486 -20.42 2.87 10.17
C PRO A 486 -21.77 3.33 10.75
N VAL A 487 -22.36 2.55 11.66
CA VAL A 487 -23.62 2.94 12.32
C VAL A 487 -23.40 4.09 13.31
N LEU A 488 -22.29 4.06 14.05
CA LEU A 488 -21.92 5.14 14.97
C LEU A 488 -21.65 6.44 14.20
N LYS A 489 -20.90 6.35 13.08
CA LYS A 489 -20.65 7.48 12.18
C LYS A 489 -21.96 8.14 11.74
N ARG A 490 -22.87 7.37 11.15
CA ARG A 490 -24.18 7.88 10.70
C ARG A 490 -24.94 8.57 11.84
N ARG A 491 -24.94 7.98 13.04
CA ARG A 491 -25.65 8.54 14.18
C ARG A 491 -25.03 9.85 14.67
N LEU A 492 -23.69 9.94 14.65
CA LEU A 492 -22.97 11.15 15.00
C LEU A 492 -23.31 12.28 14.01
N ASP A 493 -23.32 11.98 12.71
CA ASP A 493 -23.68 12.94 11.66
C ASP A 493 -25.11 13.45 11.81
N GLU A 494 -26.06 12.55 12.10
CA GLU A 494 -27.45 12.91 12.37
C GLU A 494 -27.59 13.89 13.54
N VAL A 495 -26.87 13.62 14.65
CA VAL A 495 -26.91 14.46 15.85
C VAL A 495 -26.27 15.82 15.59
N LEU A 496 -25.11 15.86 14.93
CA LEU A 496 -24.43 17.10 14.60
C LEU A 496 -25.26 17.96 13.64
N ALA A 497 -25.79 17.36 12.58
CA ALA A 497 -26.63 18.05 11.61
C ALA A 497 -27.91 18.59 12.26
N LYS A 498 -28.51 17.83 13.20
CA LYS A 498 -29.65 18.32 13.98
C LYS A 498 -29.28 19.53 14.84
N TYR A 499 -28.18 19.44 15.58
CA TYR A 499 -27.71 20.54 16.44
C TYR A 499 -27.46 21.83 15.65
N LEU A 500 -26.77 21.73 14.50
CA LEU A 500 -26.48 22.87 13.64
C LEU A 500 -27.74 23.47 12.99
N ARG A 501 -28.74 22.66 12.64
CA ARG A 501 -30.04 23.17 12.16
C ARG A 501 -30.82 23.88 13.26
N ASP A 502 -30.81 23.33 14.47
CA ASP A 502 -31.55 23.90 15.60
C ASP A 502 -30.90 25.22 16.08
N SER A 503 -29.59 25.41 15.88
CA SER A 503 -28.85 26.62 16.26
C SER A 503 -29.09 27.83 15.34
N VAL A 504 -29.62 27.63 14.12
CA VAL A 504 -29.94 28.72 13.20
C VAL A 504 -31.01 29.65 13.76
N LYS A 505 -32.06 29.11 14.40
CA LYS A 505 -33.20 29.91 14.89
C LYS A 505 -32.79 30.90 15.99
N PRO A 506 -32.03 30.50 17.04
CA PRO A 506 -31.46 31.45 17.99
C PRO A 506 -30.57 32.52 17.35
N ALA A 507 -29.71 32.12 16.40
CA ALA A 507 -28.81 33.07 15.71
C ALA A 507 -29.59 34.08 14.87
N GLU A 508 -30.57 33.64 14.08
CA GLU A 508 -31.46 34.51 13.31
C GLU A 508 -32.21 35.49 14.20
N ARG A 509 -32.70 35.04 15.36
CA ARG A 509 -33.34 35.92 16.34
C ARG A 509 -32.37 37.00 16.84
N MET A 510 -31.14 36.62 17.16
CA MET A 510 -30.13 37.56 17.63
C MET A 510 -29.78 38.61 16.55
N ILE A 511 -29.64 38.20 15.29
CA ILE A 511 -29.42 39.11 14.15
C ILE A 511 -30.60 40.08 14.00
N ARG A 512 -31.84 39.59 14.07
CA ARG A 512 -33.03 40.45 14.03
C ARG A 512 -33.03 41.46 15.17
N ASN A 513 -32.73 41.00 16.39
CA ASN A 513 -32.65 41.88 17.55
C ASN A 513 -31.61 43.00 17.37
N PHE A 514 -30.44 42.73 16.78
CA PHE A 514 -29.45 43.78 16.49
C PHE A 514 -29.99 44.85 15.54
N ILE A 515 -30.65 44.45 14.46
CA ILE A 515 -31.25 45.41 13.53
C ILE A 515 -32.40 46.18 14.18
N GLU A 516 -33.20 45.52 15.02
CA GLU A 516 -34.28 46.17 15.78
C GLU A 516 -33.74 47.20 16.79
N ILE A 517 -32.62 46.92 17.46
CA ILE A 517 -31.94 47.86 18.37
C ILE A 517 -31.53 49.13 17.62
N GLU A 518 -30.89 48.99 16.45
CA GLU A 518 -30.47 50.12 15.63
C GLU A 518 -31.65 50.93 15.05
N MET A 519 -32.79 50.28 14.81
CA MET A 519 -34.00 50.97 14.39
C MET A 519 -34.70 51.72 15.53
N ASP A 520 -34.62 51.24 16.77
CA ASP A 520 -35.33 51.83 17.90
C ASP A 520 -34.78 53.22 18.25
N TYR A 521 -33.46 53.33 18.36
CA TYR A 521 -32.78 54.57 18.77
C TYR A 521 -31.73 55.05 17.75
N ILE A 522 -31.99 56.21 17.14
CA ILE A 522 -31.03 56.87 16.24
C ILE A 522 -30.23 57.91 17.02
N ASN A 523 -28.95 57.62 17.26
CA ASN A 523 -28.06 58.50 18.00
C ASN A 523 -27.54 59.67 17.14
N THR A 524 -28.25 60.79 17.16
CA THR A 524 -27.83 62.05 16.50
C THR A 524 -26.68 62.76 17.21
N SER A 525 -26.24 62.28 18.38
CA SER A 525 -25.06 62.78 19.11
C SER A 525 -23.78 61.99 18.80
N HIS A 526 -23.84 61.04 17.86
CA HIS A 526 -22.69 60.21 17.50
C HIS A 526 -21.51 61.08 16.98
N PRO A 527 -20.26 60.81 17.37
CA PRO A 527 -19.09 61.62 16.97
C PRO A 527 -18.92 61.78 15.45
N ASN A 528 -19.30 60.76 14.68
CA ASN A 528 -19.23 60.77 13.21
C ASN A 528 -20.47 61.40 12.55
N PHE A 529 -21.49 61.78 13.33
CA PHE A 529 -22.67 62.47 12.80
C PHE A 529 -22.40 63.98 12.72
N ILE A 530 -22.28 64.48 11.48
CA ILE A 530 -21.94 65.89 11.17
C ILE A 530 -22.94 66.90 11.78
N GLY A 531 -24.19 66.48 12.01
CA GLY A 531 -25.27 67.31 12.55
C GLY A 531 -25.91 68.23 11.51
N GLY A 532 -27.12 68.73 11.79
CA GLY A 532 -27.92 69.50 10.83
C GLY A 532 -27.27 70.83 10.38
N SER A 533 -26.62 71.55 11.29
CA SER A 533 -26.03 72.87 10.99
C SER A 533 -24.82 72.78 10.06
N LYS A 534 -23.91 71.83 10.30
CA LYS A 534 -22.75 71.60 9.43
C LYS A 534 -23.16 70.94 8.10
N ALA A 535 -24.16 70.05 8.11
CA ALA A 535 -24.70 69.48 6.88
C ALA A 535 -25.32 70.55 5.97
N LEU A 536 -26.04 71.52 6.54
CA LEU A 536 -26.59 72.66 5.81
C LEU A 536 -25.49 73.56 5.24
N GLU A 537 -24.42 73.81 6.00
CA GLU A 537 -23.26 74.57 5.54
C GLU A 537 -22.58 73.90 4.34
N VAL A 538 -22.38 72.57 4.41
CA VAL A 538 -21.83 71.78 3.30
C VAL A 538 -22.77 71.78 2.09
N ALA A 539 -24.08 71.63 2.28
CA ALA A 539 -25.06 71.66 1.19
C ALA A 539 -25.13 73.04 0.51
N ILE A 540 -25.08 74.15 1.28
CA ILE A 540 -25.02 75.51 0.75
C ILE A 540 -23.72 75.73 -0.02
N GLN A 541 -22.59 75.20 0.45
CA GLN A 541 -21.30 75.29 -0.23
C GLN A 541 -21.31 74.52 -1.57
N GLN A 542 -21.95 73.35 -1.62
CA GLN A 542 -22.14 72.57 -2.85
C GLN A 542 -23.13 73.21 -3.83
N LEU A 543 -24.19 73.86 -3.34
CA LEU A 543 -25.12 74.65 -4.17
C LEU A 543 -24.45 75.91 -4.75
N ARG A 544 -23.51 76.49 -4.02
CA ARG A 544 -22.69 77.61 -4.52
C ARG A 544 -21.69 77.15 -5.58
N SER A 545 -21.02 76.02 -5.39
CA SER A 545 -20.08 75.50 -6.40
C SER A 545 -20.77 75.04 -7.69
N SER A 546 -21.98 74.46 -7.60
CA SER A 546 -22.79 74.09 -8.78
C SER A 546 -23.43 75.29 -9.51
N LYS A 547 -23.61 76.44 -8.83
CA LYS A 547 -24.00 77.71 -9.48
C LYS A 547 -22.83 78.42 -10.16
N VAL A 548 -21.60 78.29 -9.64
CA VAL A 548 -20.40 78.84 -10.28
C VAL A 548 -20.08 78.09 -11.58
N SER A 549 -20.24 76.76 -11.61
CA SER A 549 -20.08 75.97 -12.85
C SER A 549 -21.09 76.30 -13.95
N HIS A 550 -22.27 76.85 -13.62
CA HIS A 550 -23.26 77.30 -14.61
C HIS A 550 -23.11 78.78 -15.02
N MET A 551 -22.30 79.58 -14.33
CA MET A 551 -22.00 80.97 -14.72
C MET A 551 -20.72 81.08 -15.58
N ASP A 552 -19.84 80.08 -15.55
CA ASP A 552 -18.62 80.05 -16.37
C ASP A 552 -18.85 79.48 -17.79
N GLU A 553 -19.94 78.74 -18.05
CA GLU A 553 -20.32 78.29 -19.41
C GLU A 553 -21.08 79.36 -20.24
N ALA A 554 -21.54 80.44 -19.61
CA ALA A 554 -22.28 81.52 -20.29
C ALA A 554 -21.40 82.70 -20.74
N ASN A 555 -20.10 82.71 -20.37
CA ASN A 555 -19.17 83.81 -20.64
C ASN A 555 -18.13 83.52 -21.74
N ASP A 556 -18.18 82.36 -22.39
CA ASP A 556 -17.25 81.98 -23.49
C ASP A 556 -17.88 82.09 -24.89
N TYR A 557 -19.05 82.74 -25.01
CA TYR A 557 -19.73 83.03 -26.29
C TYR A 557 -19.70 84.52 -26.68
N ARG A 558 -18.64 85.25 -26.31
CA ARG A 558 -18.31 86.57 -26.88
C ARG A 558 -16.80 86.78 -26.99
N ASN A 559 -16.16 86.16 -27.98
CA ASN A 559 -15.13 86.79 -28.83
C ASN A 559 -14.58 85.82 -29.89
N PHE A 560 -15.49 85.25 -30.69
CA PHE A 560 -15.18 84.78 -32.05
C PHE A 560 -15.88 85.70 -33.04
N GLU A 561 -15.24 86.83 -33.36
CA GLU A 561 -15.43 87.44 -34.67
C GLU A 561 -14.08 87.95 -35.20
N LYS A 562 -13.84 87.63 -36.47
CA LYS A 562 -12.63 87.78 -37.28
C LYS A 562 -11.69 86.57 -37.10
N ILE A 563 -11.56 85.69 -38.08
CA ILE A 563 -11.25 86.01 -39.48
C ILE A 563 -11.94 85.03 -40.43
N LEU A 564 -12.59 85.63 -41.43
CA LEU A 564 -12.89 85.11 -42.77
C LEU A 564 -12.10 83.85 -43.18
N ASN A 565 -12.84 82.88 -43.76
CA ASN A 565 -12.42 82.04 -44.89
C ASN A 565 -11.48 80.83 -44.69
N ILE A 566 -11.91 79.74 -45.36
CA ILE A 566 -11.17 78.57 -45.89
C ILE A 566 -10.98 77.43 -44.87
N THR A 567 -11.90 76.46 -44.76
CA THR A 567 -12.27 75.34 -45.68
C THR A 567 -11.23 74.22 -45.75
N MET A 568 -11.60 73.11 -45.10
CA MET A 568 -11.39 71.67 -45.43
C MET A 568 -9.96 71.13 -45.60
N LEU A 569 -9.59 70.13 -44.77
CA LEU A 569 -9.45 68.73 -45.21
C LEU A 569 -9.02 67.80 -44.07
N THR A 570 -9.60 66.60 -44.13
CA THR A 570 -9.42 65.36 -43.36
C THR A 570 -8.04 64.69 -43.52
N GLN A 571 -7.57 63.93 -42.50
CA GLN A 571 -7.28 62.47 -42.54
C GLN A 571 -6.11 61.97 -41.63
N ILE A 572 -6.45 60.98 -40.78
CA ILE A 572 -5.86 59.63 -40.56
C ILE A 572 -4.46 59.41 -39.92
N SER A 573 -4.42 58.38 -39.04
CA SER A 573 -3.30 57.57 -38.47
C SER A 573 -2.56 58.13 -37.25
N GLY A 574 -2.12 57.38 -36.22
CA GLY A 574 -2.14 55.97 -35.85
C GLY A 574 -1.22 55.70 -34.63
N LEU A 575 -1.55 54.68 -33.82
CA LEU A 575 -0.73 53.88 -32.87
C LEU A 575 -0.21 54.46 -31.51
N ARG A 576 -0.40 53.62 -30.47
CA ARG A 576 -0.16 53.63 -28.99
C ARG A 576 1.32 53.80 -28.52
N PRO A 577 1.72 53.85 -27.21
CA PRO A 577 1.02 53.46 -25.95
C PRO A 577 1.25 54.29 -24.63
N ARG A 578 0.38 54.00 -23.63
CA ARG A 578 0.51 54.08 -22.14
C ARG A 578 1.25 55.26 -21.48
N SER A 579 0.52 56.04 -20.66
CA SER A 579 0.63 56.02 -19.19
C SER A 579 -0.44 56.91 -18.52
N SER A 580 -0.71 56.59 -17.26
CA SER A 580 -1.57 57.22 -16.25
C SER A 580 -1.71 58.76 -16.27
N SER A 581 -2.93 59.27 -16.13
CA SER A 581 -3.46 59.81 -14.86
C SER A 581 -4.91 60.35 -15.01
N ASP A 582 -5.63 60.32 -13.88
CA ASP A 582 -6.73 61.21 -13.47
C ASP A 582 -8.19 61.07 -13.99
N LYS A 583 -9.08 60.83 -13.01
CA LYS A 583 -10.56 61.05 -12.96
C LYS A 583 -10.84 62.53 -12.55
N PRO A 584 -12.10 63.00 -12.35
CA PRO A 584 -13.36 62.91 -13.12
C PRO A 584 -14.14 64.27 -13.16
N ALA A 585 -15.31 64.34 -13.81
CA ALA A 585 -16.44 65.27 -13.51
C ALA A 585 -17.73 64.75 -14.17
N SER A 586 -18.97 64.97 -13.72
CA SER A 586 -19.59 65.31 -12.44
C SER A 586 -21.11 65.09 -12.62
N ALA A 587 -21.77 64.39 -11.69
CA ALA A 587 -23.23 64.46 -11.45
C ALA A 587 -23.56 63.71 -10.14
N GLY A 588 -24.20 64.41 -9.19
CA GLY A 588 -24.84 63.79 -8.00
C GLY A 588 -24.23 64.17 -6.65
N ASN A 589 -24.56 65.36 -6.12
CA ASN A 589 -24.02 65.82 -4.83
C ASN A 589 -24.98 65.78 -3.64
N THR A 590 -26.28 65.52 -3.82
CA THR A 590 -27.24 65.47 -2.68
C THR A 590 -27.45 64.07 -2.10
N CYS A 591 -27.31 62.99 -2.88
CA CYS A 591 -27.36 61.61 -2.36
C CYS A 591 -26.08 61.21 -1.57
N TYR A 592 -24.93 61.81 -1.88
CA TYR A 592 -23.64 61.43 -1.29
C TYR A 592 -23.48 61.81 0.20
N LEU A 593 -24.24 62.80 0.69
CA LEU A 593 -24.13 63.28 2.07
C LEU A 593 -24.93 62.42 3.07
N LEU A 594 -26.08 61.91 2.65
CA LEU A 594 -26.82 60.89 3.41
C LEU A 594 -26.12 59.53 3.32
N SER A 595 -25.45 59.22 2.19
CA SER A 595 -24.70 57.98 2.05
C SER A 595 -23.46 57.91 2.94
N LEU A 596 -22.73 59.01 3.12
CA LEU A 596 -21.61 59.07 4.06
C LEU A 596 -22.06 59.00 5.54
N GLN A 597 -23.22 59.56 5.88
CA GLN A 597 -23.73 59.52 7.25
C GLN A 597 -24.26 58.14 7.66
N LEU A 598 -24.82 57.35 6.74
CA LEU A 598 -25.16 55.95 7.01
C LEU A 598 -23.92 55.04 7.02
N PHE A 599 -22.94 55.29 6.15
CA PHE A 599 -21.72 54.48 6.06
C PHE A 599 -20.86 54.52 7.34
N PHE A 600 -20.80 55.66 8.03
CA PHE A 600 -20.05 55.77 9.30
C PHE A 600 -20.81 55.29 10.54
N LEU A 601 -22.13 55.10 10.47
CA LEU A 601 -22.90 54.51 11.57
C LEU A 601 -22.81 52.96 11.56
N LEU A 602 -22.51 52.37 10.40
CA LEU A 602 -22.44 50.91 10.20
C LEU A 602 -21.04 50.30 10.39
N LEU A 603 -20.03 51.12 10.66
CA LEU A 603 -18.63 50.68 10.80
C LEU A 603 -18.19 50.47 12.26
N GLU A 604 -19.09 50.62 13.24
CA GLU A 604 -18.84 50.30 14.66
C GLU A 604 -19.83 49.25 15.25
N LEU A 605 -20.39 48.37 14.40
CA LEU A 605 -21.07 47.13 14.81
C LEU A 605 -20.30 45.88 14.39
#